data_AF-A0A0W0U2L2-F1
#
_entry.id   AF-A0A0W0U2L2-F1
#
_cell.length_a   1.000
_cell.length_b   1.000
_cell.length_c   1.000
_cell.angle_alpha   90.00
_cell.angle_beta   90.00
_cell.angle_gamma   90.00
#
_symmetry.space_group_name_H-M   'P 1'
#
loop_
_entity.id
_entity.type
_entity.pdbx_description
1 polymer ?
#
loop_
_entity_poly.entity_id
_entity_poly.type
_entity_poly.pdbx_seq_one_letter_code
_entity_poly.pdbx_strand_id
1 'polypeptide(L)' 'MQHTEFKQQILFMRDVEQIVGRDRLTLRRWWLAGKFPRPVKLNNAVLSWHYVAIEQWIQKTMNINEATDL' A
#
# COMPACT_ATOMS: atom_id res chain seq x y z
N MET A 1 21.11 15.93 -18.62
CA MET A 1 20.14 16.37 -17.59
C MET A 1 19.31 15.16 -17.21
N GLN A 2 19.39 14.70 -15.97
CA GLN A 2 18.59 13.56 -15.51
C GLN A 2 17.15 14.04 -15.32
N HIS A 3 16.20 13.47 -16.07
CA HIS A 3 14.77 13.66 -15.80
C HIS A 3 14.43 12.87 -14.54
N THR A 4 14.32 13.55 -13.40
CA THR A 4 13.63 12.98 -12.25
C THR A 4 12.14 13.07 -12.54
N GLU A 5 11.54 11.99 -13.05
CA GLU A 5 10.07 11.87 -13.03
C GLU A 5 9.64 11.86 -11.57
N PHE A 6 8.96 12.92 -11.12
CA PHE A 6 8.31 12.95 -9.82
C PHE A 6 7.14 11.95 -9.85
N LYS A 7 7.42 10.69 -9.54
CA LYS A 7 6.42 9.63 -9.53
C LYS A 7 5.75 9.50 -8.15
N GLN A 8 5.27 10.61 -7.59
CA GLN A 8 4.42 10.52 -6.40
C GLN A 8 3.01 10.14 -6.84
N GLN A 9 2.80 8.85 -7.05
CA GLN A 9 1.49 8.29 -7.35
C GLN A 9 0.72 8.11 -6.04
N ILE A 10 -0.40 8.82 -5.92
CA ILE A 10 -1.37 8.65 -4.84
C ILE A 10 -2.31 7.53 -5.26
N LEU A 11 -2.48 6.53 -4.39
CA LEU A 11 -3.41 5.43 -4.57
C LEU A 11 -4.64 5.68 -3.72
N PHE A 12 -5.82 5.54 -4.32
CA PHE A 12 -7.09 5.52 -3.61
C PHE A 12 -7.47 4.09 -3.27
N MET A 13 -8.53 3.95 -2.47
CA MET A 13 -9.04 2.66 -2.01
C MET A 13 -9.16 1.62 -3.14
N ARG A 14 -9.72 2.00 -4.30
CA ARG A 14 -9.92 1.09 -5.44
C ARG A 14 -8.60 0.60 -6.03
N ASP A 15 -7.62 1.50 -6.15
CA ASP A 15 -6.30 1.13 -6.68
C ASP A 15 -5.63 0.12 -5.74
N VAL A 16 -5.72 0.35 -4.43
CA VAL A 16 -5.18 -0.56 -3.42
C VAL A 16 -5.89 -1.91 -3.42
N GLU A 17 -7.22 -1.94 -3.55
CA GLU A 17 -7.99 -3.20 -3.69
C GLU A 17 -7.53 -4.00 -4.91
N GLN A 18 -7.33 -3.33 -6.05
CA GLN A 18 -6.89 -3.96 -7.29
C GLN A 18 -5.44 -4.49 -7.19
N ILE A 19 -4.54 -3.70 -6.62
CA ILE A 19 -3.12 -4.07 -6.48
C ILE A 19 -2.94 -5.22 -5.48
N VAL A 20 -3.63 -5.16 -4.34
CA VAL A 20 -3.46 -6.14 -3.26
C VAL A 20 -4.36 -7.37 -3.48
N GLY A 21 -5.41 -7.26 -4.30
CA GLY A 21 -6.37 -8.33 -4.55
C GLY A 21 -7.21 -8.68 -3.32
N ARG A 22 -7.47 -7.71 -2.44
CA ARG A 22 -8.20 -7.88 -1.19
C ARG A 22 -9.28 -6.82 -1.05
N ASP A 23 -10.40 -7.20 -0.43
CA ASP A 23 -11.52 -6.30 -0.21
C ASP A 23 -11.21 -5.22 0.83
N ARG A 24 -11.94 -4.10 0.76
CA ARG A 24 -11.81 -2.98 1.68
C ARG A 24 -11.92 -3.32 3.16
N LEU A 25 -12.78 -4.26 3.56
CA LEU A 25 -12.94 -4.60 4.99
C LEU A 25 -11.71 -5.34 5.50
N THR A 26 -11.14 -6.23 4.69
CA THR A 26 -9.88 -6.92 4.99
C THR A 26 -8.73 -5.93 5.11
N LEU A 27 -8.55 -5.05 4.12
CA LEU A 27 -7.54 -3.99 4.18
C LEU A 27 -7.72 -3.13 5.44
N ARG A 28 -8.98 -2.76 5.76
CA ARG A 28 -9.31 -1.99 6.95
C ARG A 28 -8.87 -2.64 8.24
N ARG A 29 -9.16 -3.93 8.40
CA ARG A 29 -8.73 -4.71 9.56
C ARG A 29 -7.21 -4.75 9.65
N TRP A 30 -6.51 -4.92 8.53
CA TRP A 30 -5.06 -5.02 8.52
C TRP A 30 -4.36 -3.71 8.92
N TRP A 31 -4.77 -2.55 8.39
CA TRP A 31 -4.10 -1.30 8.77
C TRP A 31 -4.42 -0.87 10.20
N LEU A 32 -5.62 -1.20 10.71
CA LEU A 32 -5.95 -1.00 12.12
C LEU A 32 -5.08 -1.89 13.01
N ALA A 33 -4.85 -3.14 12.60
CA ALA A 33 -3.97 -4.09 13.27
C ALA A 33 -2.47 -3.84 13.04
N GLY A 34 -2.07 -2.82 12.26
CA GLY A 34 -0.66 -2.52 11.96
C GLY A 34 0.02 -3.50 11.00
N LYS A 35 -0.75 -4.36 10.31
CA LYS A 35 -0.25 -5.34 9.34
C LYS A 35 -0.18 -4.80 7.90
N PHE A 36 -0.73 -3.61 7.67
CA PHE A 36 -0.80 -2.95 6.36
C PHE A 36 -0.54 -1.44 6.52
N PRO A 37 0.00 -0.74 5.51
CA PRO A 37 0.22 0.70 5.56
C PRO A 37 -1.07 1.46 5.91
N ARG A 38 -0.98 2.44 6.82
CA ARG A 38 -2.13 3.27 7.19
C ARG A 38 -2.43 4.30 6.10
N PRO A 39 -3.71 4.54 5.77
CA PRO A 39 -4.07 5.60 4.84
C PRO A 39 -3.80 6.97 5.43
N VAL A 40 -3.44 7.91 4.55
CA VAL A 40 -3.46 9.35 4.79
C VAL A 40 -4.80 9.90 4.33
N LYS A 41 -5.36 10.85 5.10
CA LYS A 41 -6.59 11.56 4.72
C LYS A 41 -6.26 12.75 3.81
N LEU A 42 -6.74 12.74 2.58
CA LEU A 42 -6.80 13.92 1.72
C LEU A 42 -8.08 14.69 1.99
N ASN A 43 -7.96 16.02 2.13
CA ASN A 43 -9.07 16.93 2.43
C ASN A 43 -9.97 16.42 3.58
N ASN A 44 -9.34 15.81 4.59
CA ASN A 44 -9.96 15.24 5.79
C ASN A 44 -11.02 14.13 5.57
N ALA A 45 -11.23 13.66 4.33
CA ALA A 45 -12.30 12.71 4.01
C ALA A 45 -11.82 11.49 3.21
N VAL A 46 -10.92 11.70 2.25
CA VAL A 46 -10.56 10.66 1.29
C VAL A 46 -9.35 9.87 1.79
N LEU A 47 -9.51 8.56 1.95
CA LEU A 47 -8.41 7.66 2.31
C LEU A 47 -7.54 7.43 1.08
N SER A 48 -6.23 7.62 1.26
CA SER A 48 -5.25 7.50 0.21
C SER A 48 -3.93 6.95 0.75
N TRP A 49 -3.11 6.40 -0.14
CA TRP A 49 -1.79 5.88 0.17
C TRP A 49 -0.77 6.45 -0.81
N HIS A 50 0.45 6.64 -0.34
CA HIS A 50 1.57 6.81 -1.26
C HIS A 50 1.90 5.46 -1.89
N TYR A 51 2.05 5.44 -3.22
CA TYR A 51 2.43 4.25 -3.97
C TYR A 51 3.62 3.51 -3.36
N VAL A 52 4.69 4.26 -3.01
CA VAL A 52 5.91 3.73 -2.39
C VAL A 52 5.62 2.93 -1.11
N ALA A 53 4.65 3.36 -0.30
CA ALA A 53 4.32 2.65 0.93
C ALA A 53 3.66 1.29 0.65
N ILE A 54 2.83 1.22 -0.39
CA ILE A 54 2.21 -0.04 -0.83
C ILE A 54 3.24 -0.95 -1.48
N GLU A 55 4.10 -0.41 -2.35
CA GLU A 55 5.18 -1.14 -3.01
C GLU A 55 6.14 -1.77 -1.99
N GLN A 56 6.62 -1.00 -1.01
CA GLN A 56 7.48 -1.49 0.06
C GLN A 56 6.81 -2.60 0.89
N TRP A 57 5.50 -2.48 1.15
CA TRP A 57 4.76 -3.51 1.87
C TRP A 57 4.65 -4.81 1.05
N ILE A 58 4.41 -4.72 -0.26
CA ILE A 58 4.38 -5.89 -1.16
C ILE A 58 5.74 -6.58 -1.17
N GLN A 59 6.81 -5.82 -1.39
CA GLN A 59 8.19 -6.34 -1.39
C GLN A 59 8.53 -7.03 -0.07
N LYS A 60 8.21 -6.39 1.06
CA LYS A 60 8.40 -7.00 2.38
C LYS A 60 7.62 -8.30 2.54
N THR A 61 6.37 -8.33 2.08
CA THR A 61 5.50 -9.52 2.20
C THR A 61 5.99 -10.66 1.32
N MET A 62 6.45 -10.37 0.10
CA MET A 62 7.01 -11.37 -0.82
C MET A 62 8.33 -11.94 -0.29
N ASN A 63 9.25 -11.09 0.18
CA ASN A 63 10.55 -11.53 0.69
C ASN A 63 10.43 -12.35 1.99
N ILE A 64 9.41 -12.09 2.81
CA ILE A 64 9.12 -12.92 3.99
C ILE A 64 8.76 -14.35 3.57
N ASN A 65 8.00 -14.51 2.49
CA ASN A 65 7.57 -15.84 2.04
C ASN A 65 8.76 -16.70 1.57
N GLU A 66 9.79 -16.10 0.95
CA GLU A 66 11.01 -16.83 0.54
C GLU A 66 11.87 -17.30 1.73
N ALA A 67 11.89 -16.56 2.83
CA ALA A 67 12.67 -16.89 4.02
C ALA A 67 12.01 -17.95 4.93
N THR A 68 10.77 -18.35 4.65
CA THR A 68 10.02 -19.34 5.46
C THR A 68 9.98 -20.73 4.82
N ASP A 69 10.61 -20.90 3.64
CA ASP A 69 10.74 -22.16 2.90
C ASP A 69 12.16 -22.80 3.06
N LEU A 70 12.92 -22.39 4.08
CA LEU A 70 14.19 -23.02 4.52
C LEU A 70 14.09 -23.44 5.99
#